data_AF-A0A8J6GK96-F1
#
_entry.id   AF-A0A8J6GK96-F1
#
_cell.length_a   1.000
_cell.length_b   1.000
_cell.length_c   1.000
_cell.angle_alpha   90.00
_cell.angle_beta   90.00
_cell.angle_gamma   90.00
#
_symmetry.space_group_name_H-M   'P 1'
#
loop_
_entity.id
_entity.type
_entity.pdbx_description
1 polymer ?
#
loop_
_entity_poly.entity_id
_entity_poly.type
_entity_poly.pdbx_seq_one_letter_code
_entity_poly.pdbx_strand_id
1 'polypeptide(L)'
;MRFQSVGLCLGLLAIAVNAEFVSDGVEVGDASENSEESSIKEDEPSSGTIKYKTPLPIGEVYFTETFDSGRLPGWVLSKAKKDDKDSEISIYDGRWEIEELKEDQVPGDRGLVLKSKAKHHAISAVLNKPFIFSDRPLIVQ
;
A
#
# COMPACT_ATOMS: atom_id res chain seq x y z
N MET A 1 22.73 -20.04 55.96
CA MET A 1 21.55 -20.93 56.03
C MET A 1 20.32 -20.19 55.51
N ARG A 2 19.64 -20.79 54.53
CA ARG A 2 18.24 -20.62 54.08
C ARG A 2 17.85 -19.36 53.26
N PHE A 3 17.78 -19.61 51.95
CA PHE A 3 16.91 -18.96 50.95
C PHE A 3 15.43 -19.10 51.31
N GLN A 4 14.61 -18.09 51.01
CA GLN A 4 13.29 -18.31 50.39
C GLN A 4 12.99 -17.19 49.38
N SER A 5 12.66 -17.66 48.18
CA SER A 5 12.26 -16.95 46.98
C SER A 5 10.78 -17.29 46.72
N VAL A 6 10.20 -16.60 45.73
CA VAL A 6 9.03 -16.99 44.90
C VAL A 6 7.75 -16.20 45.19
N GLY A 7 7.25 -15.56 44.13
CA GLY A 7 5.87 -15.07 44.04
C GLY A 7 5.56 -14.24 42.79
N LEU A 8 6.13 -14.57 41.62
CA LEU A 8 5.79 -13.94 40.34
C LEU A 8 4.49 -14.59 39.81
N CYS A 9 3.35 -13.93 39.94
CA CYS A 9 2.11 -14.38 39.30
C CYS A 9 2.08 -13.93 37.84
N LEU A 10 2.54 -14.80 36.94
CA LEU A 10 2.21 -14.72 35.50
C LEU A 10 0.76 -15.18 35.32
N GLY A 11 -0.14 -14.25 34.96
CA GLY A 11 -1.47 -14.59 34.45
C GLY A 11 -1.39 -14.93 32.96
N LEU A 12 -1.60 -16.19 32.62
CA LEU A 12 -1.78 -16.64 31.23
C LEU A 12 -3.22 -16.34 30.80
N LEU A 13 -3.38 -15.39 29.86
CA LEU A 13 -4.63 -15.14 29.16
C LEU A 13 -4.66 -16.02 27.89
N ALA A 14 -5.44 -17.09 27.90
CA ALA A 14 -5.67 -17.92 26.72
C ALA A 14 -6.88 -17.38 25.94
N ILE A 15 -6.66 -16.92 24.71
CA ILE A 15 -7.73 -16.60 23.76
C ILE A 15 -7.90 -17.83 22.85
N ALA A 16 -9.06 -18.47 22.88
CA ALA A 16 -9.41 -19.56 21.98
C ALA A 16 -9.87 -19.00 20.63
N VAL A 17 -9.28 -19.50 19.54
CA VAL A 17 -9.69 -19.22 18.14
C VAL A 17 -10.52 -20.41 17.67
N ASN A 18 -11.78 -20.18 17.28
CA ASN A 18 -12.60 -21.16 16.57
C ASN A 18 -12.45 -20.90 15.07
N ALA A 19 -11.97 -21.90 14.31
CA ALA A 19 -11.98 -21.91 12.86
C ALA A 19 -12.89 -23.04 12.40
N GLU A 20 -13.98 -22.71 11.70
CA GLU A 20 -14.79 -23.68 10.97
C GLU A 20 -14.47 -23.58 9.48
N PHE A 21 -13.95 -24.70 8.95
CA PHE A 21 -13.66 -24.95 7.55
C PHE A 21 -14.68 -25.98 7.06
N VAL A 22 -15.47 -25.65 6.04
CA VAL A 22 -16.17 -26.66 5.22
C VAL A 22 -16.18 -26.23 3.76
N SER A 23 -15.73 -27.16 2.93
CA SER A 23 -15.64 -27.21 1.47
C SER A 23 -16.68 -28.20 0.97
N ASP A 24 -17.40 -27.89 -0.12
CA ASP A 24 -17.92 -28.80 -1.18
C ASP A 24 -18.90 -27.98 -2.04
N GLY A 25 -19.07 -28.10 -3.36
CA GLY A 25 -18.63 -29.02 -4.38
C GLY A 25 -19.26 -28.55 -5.71
N VAL A 26 -18.59 -28.79 -6.85
CA VAL A 26 -19.04 -28.45 -8.21
C VAL A 26 -19.83 -29.61 -8.80
N GLU A 27 -20.98 -29.32 -9.44
CA GLU A 27 -21.58 -30.18 -10.47
C GLU A 27 -22.16 -29.34 -11.62
N VAL A 28 -21.97 -29.88 -12.83
CA VAL A 28 -22.13 -29.25 -14.15
C VAL A 28 -23.47 -29.65 -14.76
N GLY A 29 -24.12 -28.75 -15.51
CA GLY A 29 -25.29 -29.06 -16.34
C GLY A 29 -25.30 -28.22 -17.61
N ASP A 30 -25.05 -28.88 -18.74
CA ASP A 30 -25.01 -28.39 -20.12
C ASP A 30 -26.42 -28.38 -20.75
N ALA A 31 -26.75 -27.36 -21.54
CA ALA A 31 -27.66 -27.41 -22.69
C ALA A 31 -27.86 -26.02 -23.31
N SER A 32 -27.27 -25.82 -24.49
CA SER A 32 -27.64 -24.76 -25.43
C SER A 32 -28.90 -25.13 -26.22
N GLU A 33 -29.84 -24.18 -26.43
CA GLU A 33 -30.35 -23.80 -27.78
C GLU A 33 -31.44 -22.69 -27.72
N ASN A 34 -31.06 -21.56 -28.31
CA ASN A 34 -31.78 -20.48 -29.00
C ASN A 34 -33.33 -20.49 -29.14
N SER A 35 -33.97 -19.36 -28.77
CA SER A 35 -35.11 -18.77 -29.52
C SER A 35 -35.35 -17.29 -29.19
N GLU A 36 -34.99 -16.46 -30.17
CA GLU A 36 -35.43 -15.10 -30.58
C GLU A 36 -36.40 -14.25 -29.71
N GLU A 37 -35.90 -13.03 -29.44
CA GLU A 37 -36.51 -11.69 -29.51
C GLU A 37 -37.81 -11.36 -28.72
N SER A 38 -37.64 -10.52 -27.69
CA SER A 38 -38.52 -9.35 -27.52
C SER A 38 -37.77 -8.21 -26.83
N SER A 39 -37.99 -7.02 -27.36
CA SER A 39 -37.28 -5.78 -27.09
C SER A 39 -37.80 -5.07 -25.85
N ILE A 40 -36.97 -4.93 -24.83
CA ILE A 40 -37.13 -3.91 -23.79
C ILE A 40 -35.76 -3.27 -23.61
N LYS A 41 -35.67 -1.98 -23.97
CA LYS A 41 -34.55 -1.12 -23.62
C LYS A 41 -34.60 -0.91 -22.12
N GLU A 42 -33.88 -1.74 -21.38
CA GLU A 42 -33.52 -1.40 -20.01
C GLU A 42 -32.33 -0.45 -20.12
N ASP A 43 -32.53 0.79 -19.70
CA ASP A 43 -31.45 1.74 -19.46
C ASP A 43 -30.54 1.14 -18.39
N GLU A 44 -29.51 0.42 -18.83
CA GLU A 44 -28.36 0.03 -18.03
C GLU A 44 -27.92 1.25 -17.20
N PRO A 45 -27.81 1.15 -15.86
CA PRO A 45 -27.13 2.19 -15.12
C PRO A 45 -25.71 2.21 -15.68
N SER A 46 -25.34 3.28 -16.39
CA SER A 46 -23.97 3.45 -16.85
C SER A 46 -23.10 3.39 -15.61
N SER A 47 -22.52 2.21 -15.36
CA SER A 47 -21.52 1.97 -14.34
C SER A 47 -20.28 2.71 -14.83
N GLY A 48 -20.30 4.03 -14.62
CA GLY A 48 -19.28 4.93 -15.07
C GLY A 48 -18.06 4.71 -14.21
N THR A 49 -17.17 3.81 -14.63
CA THR A 49 -15.86 3.64 -14.01
C THR A 49 -15.18 5.00 -13.99
N ILE A 50 -15.00 5.56 -12.78
CA ILE A 50 -14.29 6.83 -12.61
C ILE A 50 -12.86 6.61 -13.11
N LYS A 51 -12.49 7.31 -14.18
CA LYS A 51 -11.15 7.21 -14.77
C LYS A 51 -10.24 8.25 -14.13
N TYR A 52 -9.16 7.80 -13.51
CA TYR A 52 -8.13 8.68 -12.97
C TYR A 52 -7.52 9.57 -14.06
N LYS A 53 -7.21 10.81 -13.67
CA LYS A 53 -6.44 11.77 -14.47
C LYS A 53 -5.39 12.40 -13.59
N THR A 54 -4.14 12.33 -14.03
CA THR A 54 -3.01 12.96 -13.37
C THR A 54 -3.27 14.46 -13.16
N PRO A 55 -3.23 14.96 -11.92
CA PRO A 55 -3.31 16.40 -11.68
C PRO A 55 -2.07 17.07 -12.24
N LEU A 56 -2.26 18.17 -12.97
CA LEU A 56 -1.16 19.00 -13.44
C LEU A 56 -0.85 20.06 -12.37
N PRO A 57 0.40 20.18 -11.90
CA PRO A 57 0.77 21.20 -10.94
C PRO A 57 0.52 22.60 -11.51
N ILE A 58 -0.07 23.48 -10.70
CA ILE A 58 -0.34 24.87 -11.07
C ILE A 58 0.56 25.80 -10.27
N GLY A 59 1.19 26.76 -10.95
CA GLY A 59 2.05 27.75 -10.31
C GLY A 59 3.43 27.21 -9.96
N GLU A 60 4.01 27.75 -8.89
CA GLU A 60 5.37 27.40 -8.49
C GLU A 60 5.37 26.20 -7.55
N VAL A 61 5.96 25.09 -8.03
CA VAL A 61 6.01 23.82 -7.31
C VAL A 61 7.44 23.41 -7.06
N TYR A 62 7.74 23.06 -5.81
CA TYR A 62 9.08 22.65 -5.37
C TYR A 62 9.28 21.14 -5.48
N PHE A 63 8.20 20.36 -5.35
CA PHE A 63 8.20 18.92 -5.49
C PHE A 63 6.80 18.44 -5.86
N THR A 64 6.73 17.43 -6.73
CA THR A 64 5.50 16.75 -7.10
C THR A 64 5.87 15.32 -7.46
N GLU A 65 5.04 14.38 -7.04
CA GLU A 65 5.13 12.98 -7.45
C GLU A 65 3.71 12.44 -7.50
N THR A 66 3.37 11.77 -8.60
CA THR A 66 2.06 11.15 -8.83
C THR A 66 2.16 9.64 -9.01
N PHE A 67 3.38 9.10 -9.10
CA PHE A 67 3.68 7.68 -9.31
C PHE A 67 3.09 7.06 -10.59
N ASP A 68 2.52 7.89 -11.47
CA ASP A 68 1.94 7.48 -12.75
C ASP A 68 2.95 6.89 -13.72
N SER A 69 4.25 7.07 -13.48
CA SER A 69 5.30 6.44 -14.29
C SER A 69 5.48 4.95 -13.98
N GLY A 70 4.95 4.47 -12.85
CA GLY A 70 5.17 3.10 -12.36
C GLY A 70 6.61 2.82 -11.92
N ARG A 71 7.45 3.84 -11.88
CA ARG A 71 8.86 3.78 -11.52
C ARG A 71 9.16 4.86 -10.48
N LEU A 72 10.34 4.77 -9.88
CA LEU A 72 10.81 5.69 -8.85
C LEU A 72 11.95 6.60 -9.36
N PRO A 73 11.73 7.41 -10.42
CA PRO A 73 12.76 8.32 -10.91
C PRO A 73 13.10 9.38 -9.86
N GLY A 74 14.38 9.60 -9.59
CA GLY A 74 14.82 10.62 -8.62
C GLY A 74 14.66 10.22 -7.14
N TRP A 75 14.05 9.07 -6.84
CA TRP A 75 14.00 8.51 -5.51
C TRP A 75 15.21 7.61 -5.23
N VAL A 76 15.71 7.66 -4.01
CA VAL A 76 16.89 6.94 -3.55
C VAL A 76 16.55 6.17 -2.28
N LEU A 77 16.76 4.84 -2.31
CA LEU A 77 16.64 3.99 -1.14
C LEU A 77 17.83 4.19 -0.20
N SER A 78 17.55 4.30 1.10
CA SER A 78 18.61 4.44 2.11
C SER A 78 19.43 3.16 2.21
N LYS A 79 20.76 3.33 2.21
CA LYS A 79 21.74 2.27 2.45
C LYS A 79 22.52 2.49 3.74
N ALA A 80 21.97 3.29 4.66
CA ALA A 80 22.61 3.60 5.92
C ALA A 80 22.85 2.31 6.74
N LYS A 81 24.01 2.27 7.40
CA LYS A 81 24.42 1.18 8.28
C LYS A 81 24.66 1.74 9.67
N LYS A 82 24.52 0.90 10.69
CA LYS A 82 24.89 1.26 12.06
C LYS A 82 26.39 1.01 12.24
N ASP A 83 27.09 1.95 12.87
CA ASP A 83 28.55 1.91 13.02
C ASP A 83 29.06 0.72 13.86
N ASP A 84 28.22 0.15 14.74
CA ASP A 84 28.63 -0.91 15.68
C ASP A 84 28.60 -2.35 15.10
N LYS A 85 28.32 -2.52 13.80
CA LYS A 85 28.31 -3.85 13.20
C LYS A 85 28.91 -3.83 11.79
N ASP A 86 29.81 -4.79 11.55
CA ASP A 86 30.17 -5.33 10.23
C ASP A 86 28.98 -6.02 9.54
N SER A 87 27.76 -5.48 9.66
CA SER A 87 26.61 -5.99 8.95
C SER A 87 26.67 -5.49 7.52
N GLU A 88 26.76 -6.44 6.58
CA GLU A 88 26.59 -6.16 5.16
C GLU A 88 25.19 -5.57 4.85
N ILE A 89 24.25 -5.77 5.77
CA ILE A 89 22.83 -5.42 5.69
C ILE A 89 22.58 -3.97 6.16
N SER A 90 21.82 -3.21 5.37
CA SER A 90 21.30 -1.87 5.71
C SER A 90 20.34 -1.93 6.91
N ILE A 91 20.28 -0.88 7.74
CA ILE A 91 19.27 -0.79 8.82
C ILE A 91 17.84 -0.59 8.27
N TYR A 92 17.72 -0.23 6.99
CA TYR A 92 16.47 -0.07 6.25
C TYR A 92 16.42 -1.13 5.15
N ASP A 93 15.73 -2.24 5.42
CA ASP A 93 15.59 -3.40 4.54
C ASP A 93 14.13 -3.62 4.08
N GLY A 94 13.25 -2.66 4.37
CA GLY A 94 11.87 -2.66 3.89
C GLY A 94 11.78 -2.45 2.37
N ARG A 95 10.79 -3.11 1.75
CA ARG A 95 10.56 -3.05 0.30
C ARG A 95 9.43 -2.08 -0.04
N TRP A 96 9.62 -1.39 -1.15
CA TRP A 96 8.69 -0.43 -1.73
C TRP A 96 8.24 -0.91 -3.11
N GLU A 97 6.97 -0.72 -3.44
CA GLU A 97 6.41 -0.99 -4.77
C GLU A 97 5.48 0.15 -5.18
N ILE A 98 5.30 0.35 -6.48
CA ILE A 98 4.29 1.27 -7.02
C ILE A 98 3.10 0.44 -7.48
N GLU A 99 1.99 0.59 -6.78
CA GLU A 99 0.80 -0.24 -6.98
C GLU A 99 -0.47 0.58 -6.86
N GLU A 100 -1.55 0.04 -7.42
CA GLU A 100 -2.90 0.56 -7.21
C GLU A 100 -3.38 0.20 -5.79
N LEU A 101 -4.37 0.94 -5.29
CA LEU A 101 -4.99 0.63 -4.01
C LEU A 101 -5.69 -0.74 -4.06
N LYS A 102 -5.64 -1.48 -2.95
CA LYS A 102 -6.29 -2.80 -2.84
C LYS A 102 -7.80 -2.72 -2.73
N GLU A 103 -8.28 -1.66 -2.10
CA GLU A 103 -9.68 -1.36 -1.84
C GLU A 103 -9.95 0.07 -2.33
N ASP A 104 -11.19 0.36 -2.74
CA ASP A 104 -11.59 1.66 -3.30
C ASP A 104 -10.69 2.16 -4.44
N GLN A 105 -10.28 1.22 -5.30
CA GLN A 105 -9.38 1.49 -6.41
C GLN A 105 -10.00 2.46 -7.42
N VAL A 106 -9.23 3.47 -7.80
CA VAL A 106 -9.45 4.24 -9.02
C VAL A 106 -8.48 3.72 -10.09
N PRO A 107 -8.95 3.10 -11.19
CA PRO A 107 -8.06 2.50 -12.18
C PRO A 107 -7.04 3.49 -12.76
N GLY A 108 -5.76 3.11 -12.72
CA GLY A 108 -4.64 3.93 -13.16
C GLY A 108 -4.04 4.83 -12.08
N ASP A 109 -4.72 5.01 -10.94
CA ASP A 109 -4.18 5.74 -9.78
C ASP A 109 -3.27 4.81 -8.97
N ARG A 110 -2.01 5.20 -8.82
CA ARG A 110 -0.97 4.37 -8.18
C ARG A 110 -0.28 5.16 -7.09
N GLY A 111 0.17 4.44 -6.07
CA GLY A 111 0.90 5.00 -4.96
C GLY A 111 2.16 4.21 -4.64
N LEU A 112 3.05 4.84 -3.86
CA LEU A 112 4.19 4.18 -3.26
C LEU A 112 3.75 3.40 -2.01
N VAL A 113 3.87 2.07 -2.07
CA VAL A 113 3.33 1.16 -1.05
C VAL A 113 4.44 0.44 -0.30
N LEU A 114 4.29 0.34 1.02
CA LEU A 114 5.13 -0.47 1.91
C LEU A 114 4.74 -1.95 1.81
N LYS A 115 5.69 -2.82 1.50
CA LYS A 115 5.40 -4.25 1.25
C LYS A 115 5.88 -5.19 2.33
N SER A 116 6.87 -4.79 3.11
CA SER A 116 7.48 -5.64 4.13
C SER A 116 6.85 -5.39 5.49
N LYS A 117 6.36 -6.44 6.17
CA LYS A 117 5.88 -6.37 7.55
C LYS A 117 7.06 -6.25 8.52
N ALA A 118 6.91 -5.41 9.54
CA ALA A 118 7.88 -5.25 10.63
C ALA A 118 9.33 -4.95 10.18
N LYS A 119 9.48 -4.19 9.09
CA LYS A 119 10.78 -3.70 8.59
C LYS A 119 10.82 -2.18 8.61
N HIS A 120 11.99 -1.60 8.78
CA HIS A 120 12.18 -0.16 8.61
C HIS A 120 12.34 0.16 7.12
N HIS A 121 11.68 1.22 6.69
CA HIS A 121 11.72 1.68 5.31
C HIS A 121 12.29 3.10 5.29
N ALA A 122 13.18 3.37 4.35
CA ALA A 122 13.69 4.72 4.13
C ALA A 122 13.98 4.92 2.64
N ILE A 123 13.35 5.95 2.10
CA ILE A 123 13.49 6.40 0.72
C ILE A 123 13.41 7.93 0.73
N SER A 124 14.12 8.59 -0.17
CA SER A 124 14.12 10.04 -0.28
C SER A 124 14.13 10.47 -1.73
N ALA A 125 13.46 11.56 -2.05
CA ALA A 125 13.63 12.29 -3.30
C ALA A 125 14.09 13.71 -2.99
N VAL A 126 14.86 14.29 -3.91
CA VAL A 126 15.28 15.69 -3.81
C VAL A 126 14.19 16.62 -4.36
N LEU A 127 14.05 17.80 -3.77
CA LEU A 127 13.20 18.84 -4.34
C LEU A 127 13.76 19.29 -5.69
N ASN A 128 12.89 19.76 -6.59
CA ASN A 128 13.29 20.33 -7.88
C ASN A 128 14.19 21.56 -7.72
N LYS A 129 14.03 22.27 -6.60
CA LYS A 129 14.86 23.39 -6.17
C LYS A 129 14.81 23.51 -4.64
N PRO A 130 15.83 24.11 -4.01
CA PRO A 130 15.81 24.37 -2.57
C PRO A 130 14.64 25.28 -2.19
N PHE A 131 13.91 24.93 -1.13
CA PHE A 131 12.94 25.84 -0.52
C PHE A 131 13.66 26.71 0.53
N ILE A 132 13.51 28.03 0.42
CA ILE A 132 14.10 29.00 1.35
C ILE A 132 12.99 29.56 2.24
N PHE A 133 13.17 29.46 3.55
CA PHE A 133 12.25 30.03 4.53
C PHE A 133 12.45 31.54 4.66
N SER A 134 11.85 32.29 3.76
CA SER A 134 11.84 33.76 3.77
C SER A 134 10.45 34.30 4.08
N ASP A 135 9.72 34.68 3.04
CA ASP A 135 8.51 35.49 3.04
C ASP A 135 7.26 34.67 2.67
N ARG A 136 7.45 33.43 2.20
CA ARG A 136 6.35 32.53 1.81
C ARG A 136 6.28 31.32 2.75
N PRO A 137 5.06 30.87 3.10
CA PRO A 137 4.89 29.68 3.94
C PRO A 137 5.31 28.43 3.18
N LEU A 138 5.84 27.44 3.91
CA LEU A 138 6.02 26.10 3.39
C LEU A 138 4.68 25.36 3.42
N ILE A 139 4.30 24.77 2.28
CA ILE A 139 3.12 23.91 2.15
C ILE A 139 3.60 22.53 1.72
N VAL A 140 3.20 21.50 2.46
CA VAL A 140 3.45 20.08 2.17
C VAL A 140 2.14 19.33 2.38
N GLN A 141 1.80 18.44 1.45
CA GLN A 141 0.59 17.61 1.45
C GLN A 141 0.97 16.17 1.13
#